data_AF-A0AA86L5Y2-F1
#
_entry.id   AF-A0AA86L5Y2-F1
#
_cell.length_a   1.000
_cell.length_b   1.000
_cell.length_c   1.000
_cell.angle_alpha   90.00
_cell.angle_beta   90.00
_cell.angle_gamma   90.00
#
_symmetry.space_group_name_H-M   'P 1'
#
loop_
_entity.id
_entity.type
_entity.pdbx_description
1 polymer ?
#
loop_
_entity_poly.entity_id
_entity_poly.type
_entity_poly.pdbx_seq_one_letter_code
_entity_poly.pdbx_strand_id
1 'polypeptide(L)'
;MADNWPPSRFWQYWALAGMVVLTAAFWWGVEGYALFEGPYPRGQIADGLLRFSLLVLTPALVLVWIVAAWLRARVGERGFWKLLSLVALIWAGAVMVTRILIL
;
A
#
# COMPACT_ATOMS: atom_id res chain seq x y z
N MET A 1 18.67 23.02 29.29
CA MET A 1 18.51 22.17 28.09
C MET A 1 17.09 22.37 27.64
N ALA A 2 16.87 23.00 26.49
CA ALA A 2 15.51 23.28 26.02
C ALA A 2 14.81 21.96 25.65
N ASP A 3 13.63 21.73 26.20
CA ASP A 3 12.74 20.65 25.78
C ASP A 3 12.46 20.81 24.28
N ASN A 4 12.80 19.78 23.49
CA ASN A 4 12.57 19.71 22.03
C ASN A 4 11.07 19.55 21.72
N TRP A 5 10.29 20.54 22.14
CA TRP A 5 8.90 20.73 21.77
C TRP A 5 8.83 21.44 20.41
N PRO A 6 8.07 20.91 19.43
CA PRO A 6 7.11 19.81 19.55
C PRO A 6 7.75 18.43 19.32
N PRO A 7 7.16 17.36 19.90
CA PRO A 7 7.52 15.98 19.60
C PRO A 7 7.29 15.74 18.09
N SER A 8 8.04 14.82 17.49
CA SER A 8 8.08 14.64 16.03
C SER A 8 6.72 14.72 15.33
N ARG A 9 6.66 15.38 14.17
CA ARG A 9 5.44 15.51 13.32
C ARG A 9 5.00 14.19 12.65
N PHE A 10 5.56 13.07 13.10
CA PHE A 10 5.33 11.75 12.54
C PHE A 10 3.85 11.40 12.44
N TRP A 11 3.07 11.60 13.51
CA TRP A 11 1.66 11.24 13.54
C TRP A 11 0.80 12.07 12.59
N GLN A 12 1.17 13.34 12.38
CA GLN A 12 0.52 14.19 11.39
C GLN A 12 0.76 13.67 9.97
N TYR A 13 2.01 13.34 9.63
CA TYR A 13 2.34 12.77 8.32
C TYR A 13 1.76 11.36 8.14
N TRP A 14 1.75 10.54 9.19
CA TRP A 14 1.16 9.21 9.17
C TRP A 14 -0.35 9.26 8.87
N ALA A 15 -1.06 10.22 9.48
CA ALA A 15 -2.48 10.43 9.21
C ALA A 15 -2.72 10.90 7.77
N LEU A 16 -1.90 11.83 7.26
CA LEU A 16 -1.97 12.28 5.87
C LEU A 16 -1.69 11.14 4.87
N ALA A 17 -0.64 10.36 5.12
CA ALA A 17 -0.33 9.18 4.33
C ALA A 17 -1.45 8.14 4.39
N GLY A 18 -2.15 8.04 5.53
CA GLY A 18 -3.28 7.14 5.71
C GLY A 18 -4.43 7.39 4.76
N MET A 19 -4.75 8.66 4.49
CA MET A 19 -5.78 9.00 3.50
C MET A 19 -5.42 8.43 2.12
N VAL A 20 -4.17 8.55 1.71
CA VAL A 20 -3.68 8.02 0.42
C VAL A 20 -3.69 6.50 0.41
N VAL A 21 -3.13 5.87 1.45
CA VAL A 21 -3.05 4.40 1.57
C VAL A 21 -4.44 3.77 1.56
N LEU A 22 -5.37 4.28 2.37
CA LEU A 22 -6.71 3.74 2.48
C LEU A 22 -7.51 3.96 1.19
N THR A 23 -7.38 5.12 0.55
CA THR A 23 -8.06 5.38 -0.72
C THR A 23 -7.54 4.46 -1.81
N ALA A 24 -6.21 4.30 -1.92
CA ALA A 24 -5.58 3.41 -2.88
C ALA A 24 -6.00 1.95 -2.67
N ALA A 25 -5.96 1.48 -1.42
CA ALA A 25 -6.35 0.13 -1.05
C ALA A 25 -7.84 -0.14 -1.31
N PHE A 26 -8.71 0.80 -0.95
CA PHE A 26 -10.15 0.72 -1.20
C PHE A 26 -10.44 0.68 -2.71
N TRP A 27 -9.90 1.64 -3.45
CA TRP A 27 -10.13 1.76 -4.88
C TRP A 27 -9.70 0.50 -5.65
N TRP A 28 -8.47 0.03 -5.42
CA TRP A 28 -7.98 -1.18 -6.07
C TRP A 28 -8.70 -2.43 -5.58
N GLY A 29 -9.10 -2.47 -4.31
CA GLY A 29 -9.93 -3.54 -3.78
C GLY A 29 -11.26 -3.69 -4.53
N VAL A 30 -11.97 -2.58 -4.77
CA VAL A 30 -13.24 -2.60 -5.51
C VAL A 30 -13.03 -2.90 -6.99
N GLU A 31 -12.14 -2.15 -7.65
CA GLU A 31 -11.98 -2.25 -9.10
C GLU A 31 -11.26 -3.53 -9.51
N GLY A 32 -10.21 -3.92 -8.80
CA GLY A 32 -9.53 -5.18 -9.06
C GLY A 32 -10.44 -6.37 -8.79
N TYR A 33 -11.35 -6.29 -7.82
CA TYR A 33 -12.37 -7.31 -7.61
C TYR A 33 -13.37 -7.38 -8.77
N ALA A 34 -13.84 -6.25 -9.28
CA ALA A 34 -14.69 -6.20 -10.47
C ALA A 34 -13.99 -6.78 -11.70
N LEU A 35 -12.69 -6.49 -11.88
CA LEU A 35 -11.87 -7.12 -12.92
C LEU A 35 -11.73 -8.62 -12.70
N PHE A 36 -11.61 -9.06 -11.45
CA PHE A 36 -11.48 -10.48 -11.07
C PHE A 36 -12.74 -11.29 -11.39
N GLU A 37 -13.93 -10.77 -11.11
CA GLU A 37 -15.21 -11.42 -11.44
C GLU A 37 -15.62 -11.27 -12.92
N GLY A 38 -15.06 -10.28 -13.62
CA GLY A 38 -15.45 -9.98 -15.00
C GLY A 38 -15.02 -11.05 -16.02
N PRO A 39 -15.83 -11.29 -17.09
CA PRO A 39 -15.62 -12.33 -18.11
C PRO A 39 -14.56 -11.95 -19.16
N TYR A 40 -13.55 -11.16 -18.77
CA TYR A 40 -12.49 -10.72 -19.68
C TYR A 40 -11.53 -11.89 -20.00
N PRO A 41 -11.18 -12.14 -21.27
CA PRO A 41 -10.12 -13.08 -21.60
C PRO A 41 -8.78 -12.51 -21.13
N ARG A 42 -8.14 -13.14 -20.14
CA ARG A 42 -6.86 -12.69 -19.56
C ARG A 42 -5.86 -13.84 -19.57
N GLY A 43 -4.59 -13.52 -19.83
CA GLY A 43 -3.51 -14.49 -19.72
C GLY A 43 -3.28 -14.92 -18.26
N GLN A 44 -2.74 -16.13 -18.06
CA GLN A 44 -2.45 -16.70 -16.73
C GLN A 44 -1.58 -15.77 -15.85
N ILE A 45 -0.65 -15.03 -16.46
CA ILE A 45 0.21 -14.06 -15.76
C ILE A 45 -0.61 -12.88 -15.24
N ALA A 46 -1.53 -12.36 -16.05
CA ALA A 46 -2.39 -11.23 -15.66
C ALA A 46 -3.30 -11.61 -14.49
N ASP A 47 -3.89 -12.81 -14.53
CA ASP A 47 -4.77 -13.28 -13.43
C ASP A 47 -3.98 -13.58 -12.15
N GLY A 48 -2.81 -14.19 -12.26
CA GLY A 48 -1.91 -14.41 -11.13
C GLY A 48 -1.47 -13.11 -10.46
N LEU A 49 -1.08 -12.11 -11.26
CA LEU A 49 -0.68 -10.80 -10.74
C LEU A 49 -1.86 -10.04 -10.12
N LEU A 50 -3.05 -10.10 -10.74
CA LEU A 50 -4.26 -9.51 -10.17
C LEU A 50 -4.58 -10.10 -8.81
N ARG A 51 -4.64 -11.43 -8.68
CA ARG A 51 -4.87 -12.12 -7.40
C ARG A 51 -3.82 -11.76 -6.36
N PHE A 52 -2.54 -11.77 -6.74
CA PHE A 52 -1.45 -11.40 -5.83
C PHE A 52 -1.57 -9.95 -5.35
N SER A 53 -1.90 -9.02 -6.26
CA SER A 53 -2.06 -7.61 -5.92
C SER A 53 -3.22 -7.38 -4.93
N LEU A 54 -4.34 -8.09 -5.12
CA LEU A 54 -5.53 -7.98 -4.28
C LEU A 54 -5.38 -8.67 -2.94
N LEU A 55 -4.91 -9.92 -2.94
CA LEU A 55 -4.91 -10.77 -1.75
C LEU A 55 -3.66 -10.59 -0.89
N VAL A 56 -2.56 -10.08 -1.46
CA VAL A 56 -1.27 -9.98 -0.75
C VAL A 56 -0.81 -8.53 -0.66
N LEU A 57 -0.61 -7.85 -1.79
CA LEU A 57 0.00 -6.52 -1.77
C LEU A 57 -0.90 -5.46 -1.13
N THR A 58 -2.20 -5.49 -1.41
CA THR A 58 -3.15 -4.51 -0.85
C THR A 58 -3.27 -4.63 0.67
N PRO A 59 -3.46 -5.84 1.25
CA PRO A 59 -3.40 -6.03 2.69
C PRO A 59 -2.03 -5.68 3.29
N ALA A 60 -0.93 -6.02 2.61
CA ALA A 60 0.40 -5.69 3.09
C ALA A 60 0.60 -4.18 3.22
N LEU A 61 0.13 -3.39 2.24
CA LEU A 61 0.18 -1.93 2.28
C LEU A 61 -0.57 -1.37 3.50
N VAL A 62 -1.78 -1.88 3.75
CA VAL A 62 -2.60 -1.46 4.90
C VAL A 62 -1.97 -1.89 6.23
N LEU A 63 -1.46 -3.11 6.32
CA LEU A 63 -0.82 -3.64 7.54
C LEU A 63 0.45 -2.86 7.90
N VAL A 64 1.31 -2.58 6.92
CA VAL A 64 2.51 -1.75 7.15
C VAL A 64 2.11 -0.37 7.65
N TRP A 65 1.03 0.21 7.13
CA TRP A 65 0.53 1.51 7.59
C TRP A 65 -0.10 1.47 9.00
N ILE A 66 -0.97 0.49 9.32
CA ILE A 66 -1.65 0.40 10.63
C ILE A 66 -0.66 0.07 11.75
N VAL A 67 0.32 -0.80 11.47
CA VAL A 67 1.30 -1.26 12.47
C VAL A 67 2.48 -0.27 12.61
N ALA A 68 2.29 0.99 12.18
CA ALA A 68 3.31 2.04 12.21
C ALA A 68 3.91 2.29 13.58
N ALA A 69 3.11 2.22 14.66
CA ALA A 69 3.61 2.40 16.03
C ALA A 69 4.70 1.37 16.38
N TRP A 70 4.42 0.10 16.07
CA TRP A 70 5.33 -1.01 16.34
C TRP A 70 6.53 -1.00 15.40
N LEU A 71 6.32 -0.74 14.10
CA LEU A 71 7.41 -0.65 13.13
C LEU A 71 8.35 0.51 13.45
N ARG A 72 7.82 1.69 13.77
CA ARG A 72 8.61 2.86 14.18
C ARG A 72 9.47 2.53 15.40
N ALA A 73 8.95 1.77 16.37
CA ALA A 73 9.71 1.37 17.56
C ALA A 73 10.89 0.42 17.24
N ARG A 74 10.84 -0.30 16.11
CA ARG A 74 11.88 -1.26 15.70
C ARG A 74 12.91 -0.67 14.74
N VAL A 75 12.47 0.03 13.71
CA VAL A 75 13.32 0.52 12.61
C VAL A 75 13.52 2.04 12.61
N GLY A 76 12.94 2.74 13.59
CA GLY A 76 12.95 4.20 13.66
C GLY A 76 12.04 4.87 12.63
N GLU A 77 11.87 6.19 12.74
CA GLU A 77 10.96 6.95 11.86
C GLU A 77 11.38 6.88 10.39
N ARG A 78 12.67 7.13 10.09
CA ARG A 78 13.18 7.05 8.70
C ARG A 78 13.06 5.63 8.12
N GLY A 79 13.23 4.59 8.95
CA GLY A 79 13.08 3.20 8.53
C GLY A 79 11.65 2.86 8.17
N PHE A 80 10.69 3.28 9.00
CA PHE A 80 9.26 3.12 8.71
C PHE A 80 8.88 3.78 7.38
N TRP A 81 9.28 5.04 7.16
CA TRP A 81 8.95 5.74 5.91
C TRP A 81 9.56 5.08 4.68
N LYS A 82 10.81 4.59 4.77
CA LYS A 82 11.44 3.81 3.68
C LYS A 82 10.67 2.53 3.39
N LEU A 83 10.26 1.80 4.43
CA LEU A 83 9.51 0.56 4.29
C LEU A 83 8.15 0.82 3.64
N LEU A 84 7.39 1.81 4.13
CA LEU A 84 6.09 2.17 3.59
C LEU A 84 6.21 2.60 2.13
N SER A 85 7.19 3.43 1.78
CA SER A 85 7.41 3.86 0.39
C SER A 85 7.78 2.70 -0.52
N LEU A 86 8.58 1.74 -0.05
CA LEU A 86 8.97 0.56 -0.82
C LEU A 86 7.76 -0.33 -1.09
N VAL A 87 6.95 -0.61 -0.07
CA VAL A 87 5.71 -1.40 -0.20
C VAL A 87 4.73 -0.68 -1.14
N ALA A 88 4.58 0.64 -1.00
CA ALA A 88 3.73 1.44 -1.89
C ALA A 88 4.20 1.40 -3.35
N LEU A 89 5.51 1.45 -3.60
CA LEU A 89 6.08 1.40 -4.95
C LEU A 89 5.90 0.03 -5.60
N ILE A 90 6.09 -1.06 -4.83
CA ILE A 90 5.81 -2.42 -5.32
C ILE A 90 4.32 -2.58 -5.63
N TRP A 91 3.45 -2.11 -4.73
CA TRP A 91 2.01 -2.16 -4.93
C TRP A 91 1.60 -1.39 -6.20
N ALA A 92 2.07 -0.15 -6.37
CA ALA A 92 1.75 0.68 -7.53
C ALA A 92 2.27 0.05 -8.83
N GLY A 93 3.48 -0.53 -8.81
CA GLY A 93 4.06 -1.24 -9.95
C GLY A 93 3.22 -2.46 -10.36
N ALA A 94 2.79 -3.26 -9.38
CA ALA A 94 1.93 -4.42 -9.63
C ALA A 94 0.58 -4.01 -10.24
N VAL A 95 -0.08 -3.00 -9.65
CA VAL A 95 -1.33 -2.44 -10.18
C VAL A 95 -1.16 -1.97 -11.63
N MET A 96 -0.10 -1.21 -11.91
CA MET A 96 0.16 -0.69 -13.25
C MET A 96 0.39 -1.81 -14.27
N VAL A 97 1.20 -2.82 -13.95
CA VAL A 97 1.44 -3.95 -14.84
C VAL A 97 0.15 -4.76 -15.05
N THR A 98 -0.63 -5.01 -14.00
CA THR A 98 -1.94 -5.66 -14.13
C THR A 98 -2.85 -4.91 -15.09
N ARG A 99 -2.85 -3.57 -15.05
CA ARG A 99 -3.62 -2.76 -16.01
C ARG A 99 -3.17 -2.95 -17.44
N ILE A 100 -1.86 -2.86 -17.69
CA ILE A 100 -1.28 -3.02 -19.04
C ILE A 100 -1.57 -4.40 -19.62
N LEU A 101 -1.67 -5.43 -18.77
CA LEU A 101 -1.92 -6.81 -19.22
C LEU A 101 -3.41 -7.14 -19.42
N ILE A 102 -4.32 -6.34 -18.85
CA ILE A 102 -5.76 -6.55 -18.93
C ILE A 102 -6.41 -5.63 -19.98
N LEU A 103 -5.90 -4.40 -20.14
CA LEU A 103 -6.28 -3.45 -21.20
C LEU A 103 -5.61 -3.83 -22.53
#